data_AF-A0AAU9IVV9-F1
#
_entry.id   AF-A0AAU9IVV9-F1
#
_cell.length_a   1.000
_cell.length_b   1.000
_cell.length_c   1.000
_cell.angle_alpha   90.00
_cell.angle_beta   90.00
_cell.angle_gamma   90.00
#
_symmetry.space_group_name_H-M   'P 1'
#
loop_
_entity.id
_entity.type
_entity.pdbx_description
1 polymer ?
#
loop_
_entity_poly.entity_id
_entity_poly.type
_entity_poly.pdbx_seq_one_letter_code
_entity_poly.pdbx_strand_id
1 'polypeptide(L)'
;MSNEENTNEGDLDYGRSREVSMWSNSDSCVASRSTSTVDRSSFNIYPKVKQDVDRTAYKQQKYCIVCETQVGKHGITKAKKLCCKFCFNAVCANCSPLTLMHPETHILERVCMTCFYASIEDKMKIAGESDIKQKIEQEIQEKNMIIARKKLCENKISDLEDLLNEKSKQENDLIREIQNCKKKMTSKIDDEEKLKKLSETVKDVREINILEEIQTLERENSDLKEKIERAAAFQASQRSGACCLIQ
;
A
#
# COMPACT_ATOMS: atom_id res chain seq x y z
N MET A 1 -27.44 53.14 -13.70
CA MET A 1 -27.18 52.42 -14.96
C MET A 1 -25.85 52.96 -15.45
N SER A 2 -24.71 52.29 -15.39
CA SER A 2 -24.34 50.88 -15.30
C SER A 2 -22.92 50.87 -14.73
N ASN A 3 -22.66 50.10 -13.66
CA ASN A 3 -21.32 49.92 -13.13
C ASN A 3 -20.79 48.57 -13.63
N GLU A 4 -19.65 48.64 -14.31
CA GLU A 4 -18.87 47.50 -14.79
C GLU A 4 -18.11 46.88 -13.61
N GLU A 5 -18.34 45.60 -13.34
CA GLU A 5 -17.56 44.82 -12.39
C GLU A 5 -16.46 44.06 -13.14
N ASN A 6 -15.23 44.47 -12.84
CA ASN A 6 -13.98 43.93 -13.34
C ASN A 6 -13.62 42.70 -12.48
N THR A 7 -13.73 41.49 -13.02
CA THR A 7 -13.26 40.27 -12.37
C THR A 7 -11.90 39.89 -12.92
N ASN A 8 -10.88 40.07 -12.07
CA ASN A 8 -9.48 39.80 -12.33
C ASN A 8 -9.20 38.35 -11.91
N GLU A 9 -9.24 37.42 -12.86
CA GLU A 9 -8.82 36.02 -12.65
C GLU A 9 -7.29 35.95 -12.67
N GLY A 10 -6.71 35.79 -11.48
CA GLY A 10 -5.28 35.56 -11.29
C GLY A 10 -4.97 34.08 -11.46
N ASP A 11 -4.41 33.73 -12.62
CA ASP A 11 -3.76 32.44 -12.88
C ASP A 11 -2.54 32.26 -11.96
N LEU A 12 -2.68 31.40 -10.94
CA LEU A 12 -1.55 30.88 -10.18
C LEU A 12 -1.10 29.56 -10.81
N ASP A 13 -0.12 29.69 -11.72
CA ASP A 13 0.65 28.61 -12.32
C ASP A 13 1.48 27.89 -11.24
N TYR A 14 0.88 26.86 -10.62
CA TYR A 14 1.60 25.92 -9.77
C TYR A 14 2.45 25.01 -10.64
N GLY A 15 3.73 25.35 -10.73
CA GLY A 15 4.79 24.57 -11.34
C GLY A 15 4.69 23.09 -11.01
N ARG A 16 4.17 22.34 -11.98
CA ARG A 16 4.11 20.89 -11.96
C ARG A 16 5.51 20.37 -12.25
N SER A 17 6.33 20.25 -11.19
CA SER A 17 7.58 19.50 -11.21
C SER A 17 7.30 18.08 -11.69
N ARG A 18 7.48 17.89 -12.99
CA ARG A 18 7.56 16.58 -13.65
C ARG A 18 8.87 15.94 -13.18
N GLU A 19 8.84 15.29 -12.03
CA GLU A 19 9.75 14.18 -11.78
C GLU A 19 9.34 13.05 -12.73
N VAL A 20 9.85 13.12 -13.96
CA VAL A 20 9.78 11.99 -14.89
C VAL A 20 10.68 10.93 -14.30
N SER A 21 10.02 9.97 -13.68
CA SER A 21 10.57 8.78 -13.06
C SER A 21 11.63 8.14 -13.96
N MET A 22 12.86 8.06 -13.47
CA MET A 22 13.94 7.21 -13.99
C MET A 22 13.64 5.73 -13.69
N TRP A 23 12.48 5.25 -14.12
CA TRP A 23 12.24 3.82 -14.21
C TRP A 23 12.63 3.44 -15.63
N SER A 24 13.92 3.16 -15.76
CA SER A 24 14.51 2.48 -16.90
C SER A 24 13.89 1.09 -16.99
N ASN A 25 12.68 1.01 -17.54
CA ASN A 25 12.17 -0.25 -18.07
C ASN A 25 13.01 -0.55 -19.30
N SER A 26 14.13 -1.23 -19.07
CA SER A 26 14.77 -2.08 -20.07
C SER A 26 13.78 -3.18 -20.43
N ASP A 27 12.75 -2.82 -21.19
CA ASP A 27 11.98 -3.72 -22.03
C ASP A 27 12.91 -4.17 -23.16
N SER A 28 13.89 -5.00 -22.78
CA SER A 28 14.55 -5.93 -23.65
C SER A 28 13.50 -6.97 -24.03
N CYS A 29 12.63 -6.59 -24.98
CA CYS A 29 11.80 -7.50 -25.72
C CYS A 29 12.70 -8.34 -26.62
N VAL A 30 13.46 -9.23 -25.98
CA VAL A 30 13.99 -10.42 -26.64
C VAL A 30 12.75 -11.19 -27.05
N ALA A 31 12.39 -11.05 -28.32
CA ALA A 31 11.51 -11.97 -28.99
C ALA A 31 12.22 -13.33 -28.97
N SER A 32 12.14 -14.02 -27.83
CA SER A 32 12.46 -15.43 -27.71
C SER A 32 11.44 -16.13 -28.58
N ARG A 33 11.78 -16.26 -29.87
CA ARG A 33 11.27 -17.32 -30.72
C ARG A 33 11.66 -18.61 -30.01
N SER A 34 10.78 -19.06 -29.13
CA SER A 34 10.77 -20.41 -28.61
C SER A 34 10.55 -21.30 -29.82
N THR A 35 11.66 -21.64 -30.50
CA THR A 35 11.75 -22.81 -31.33
C THR A 35 11.49 -23.95 -30.37
N SER A 36 10.22 -24.36 -30.26
CA SER A 36 9.86 -25.60 -29.63
C SER A 36 10.65 -26.66 -30.37
N THR A 37 11.77 -27.07 -29.78
CA THR A 37 12.40 -28.34 -30.07
C THR A 37 11.35 -29.35 -29.62
N VAL A 38 10.38 -29.62 -30.49
CA VAL A 38 9.43 -30.69 -30.31
C VAL A 38 10.33 -31.90 -30.21
N ASP A 39 10.46 -32.41 -28.99
CA ASP A 39 11.29 -33.55 -28.71
C ASP A 39 10.78 -34.67 -29.62
N ARG A 40 11.56 -34.93 -30.68
CA ARG A 40 11.18 -35.84 -31.76
C ARG A 40 11.26 -37.29 -31.26
N SER A 41 11.78 -37.48 -30.05
CA SER A 41 11.77 -38.75 -29.36
C SER A 41 10.36 -39.01 -28.80
N SER A 42 9.74 -40.11 -29.26
CA SER A 42 8.59 -40.77 -28.64
C SER A 42 7.15 -40.36 -28.98
N PHE A 43 6.84 -39.92 -30.21
CA PHE A 43 5.46 -40.08 -30.72
C PHE A 43 5.14 -41.55 -31.06
N ASN A 44 5.24 -42.45 -30.07
CA ASN A 44 4.87 -43.85 -30.24
C ASN A 44 3.35 -43.97 -30.29
N ILE A 45 2.77 -44.10 -31.49
CA ILE A 45 1.30 -44.24 -31.67
C ILE A 45 0.89 -45.67 -31.29
N TYR A 46 0.02 -45.80 -30.28
CA TYR A 46 -0.53 -47.08 -29.84
C TYR A 46 -2.05 -47.07 -30.06
N PRO A 47 -2.54 -47.70 -31.14
CA PRO A 47 -3.98 -47.73 -31.37
C PRO A 47 -4.71 -48.59 -30.35
N LYS A 48 -5.89 -48.11 -29.94
CA LYS A 48 -6.79 -48.86 -29.07
C LYS A 48 -7.43 -50.01 -29.85
N VAL A 49 -7.46 -51.19 -29.24
CA VAL A 49 -8.19 -52.35 -29.77
C VAL A 49 -9.66 -52.18 -29.41
N LYS A 50 -10.56 -52.32 -30.39
CA LYS A 50 -12.00 -52.31 -30.13
C LYS A 50 -12.38 -53.63 -29.45
N GLN A 51 -12.72 -53.56 -28.16
CA GLN A 51 -13.01 -54.73 -27.33
C GLN A 51 -14.35 -55.40 -27.71
N ASP A 52 -15.34 -54.60 -28.12
CA ASP A 52 -16.71 -55.07 -28.38
C ASP A 52 -16.97 -55.47 -29.85
N VAL A 53 -15.93 -55.93 -30.56
CA VAL A 53 -16.06 -56.29 -31.98
C VAL A 53 -15.76 -57.78 -32.19
N ASP A 54 -16.62 -58.45 -32.93
CA ASP A 54 -16.39 -59.82 -33.38
C ASP A 54 -15.09 -59.89 -34.19
N ARG A 55 -14.10 -60.61 -33.64
CA ARG A 55 -12.77 -60.81 -34.24
C ARG A 55 -12.83 -61.51 -35.60
N THR A 56 -13.95 -62.15 -35.92
CA THR A 56 -14.19 -62.86 -37.18
C THR A 56 -15.03 -62.08 -38.19
N ALA A 57 -15.50 -60.88 -37.85
CA ALA A 57 -16.35 -60.06 -38.71
C ALA A 57 -15.75 -59.80 -40.09
N TYR A 58 -14.43 -59.58 -40.18
CA TYR A 58 -13.75 -59.39 -41.46
C TYR A 58 -14.01 -60.55 -42.44
N LYS A 59 -14.19 -61.79 -41.98
CA LYS A 59 -14.40 -62.95 -42.87
C LYS A 59 -15.68 -62.82 -43.70
N GLN A 60 -16.72 -62.24 -43.13
CA GLN A 60 -18.02 -62.09 -43.78
C GLN A 60 -18.10 -60.82 -44.66
N GLN A 61 -17.29 -59.81 -44.38
CA GLN A 61 -17.31 -58.52 -45.10
C GLN A 61 -16.76 -58.66 -46.54
N LYS A 62 -17.54 -58.19 -47.52
CA LYS A 62 -17.18 -58.21 -48.96
C LYS A 62 -16.56 -56.91 -49.45
N TYR A 63 -16.58 -55.86 -48.63
CA TYR A 63 -16.11 -54.52 -48.98
C TYR A 63 -15.13 -54.03 -47.92
N CYS A 64 -14.17 -53.20 -48.33
CA CYS A 64 -13.26 -52.50 -47.42
C CYS A 64 -14.04 -51.54 -46.53
N ILE A 65 -13.85 -51.60 -45.21
CA ILE A 65 -14.54 -50.70 -44.28
C ILE A 65 -14.13 -49.22 -44.41
N VAL A 66 -13.01 -48.94 -45.08
CA VAL A 66 -12.45 -47.57 -45.20
C VAL A 66 -12.83 -46.91 -46.52
N CYS A 67 -12.73 -47.63 -47.63
CA CYS A 67 -12.93 -47.07 -48.98
C CYS A 67 -14.02 -47.78 -49.79
N GLU A 68 -14.75 -48.70 -49.15
CA GLU A 68 -15.89 -49.43 -49.73
C GLU A 68 -15.60 -50.24 -51.00
N THR A 69 -14.32 -50.37 -51.38
CA THR A 69 -13.92 -51.19 -52.53
C THR A 69 -14.19 -52.67 -52.23
N GLN A 70 -14.73 -53.41 -53.20
CA GLN A 70 -14.95 -54.85 -53.07
C GLN A 70 -13.61 -55.58 -52.84
N VAL A 71 -13.54 -56.45 -51.82
CA VAL A 71 -12.33 -57.19 -51.43
C VAL A 71 -12.51 -58.70 -51.59
N GLY A 72 -11.42 -59.43 -51.85
CA GLY A 72 -11.42 -60.89 -51.94
C GLY A 72 -11.90 -61.45 -53.28
N LYS A 73 -12.11 -60.60 -54.29
CA LYS A 73 -12.39 -61.02 -55.67
C LYS A 73 -11.10 -61.51 -56.33
N HIS A 74 -11.11 -62.74 -56.85
CA HIS A 74 -9.98 -63.31 -57.58
C HIS A 74 -9.65 -62.45 -58.81
N GLY A 75 -8.35 -62.20 -59.06
CA GLY A 75 -7.88 -61.44 -60.23
C GLY A 75 -7.65 -59.93 -60.02
N ILE A 76 -8.02 -59.35 -58.87
CA ILE A 76 -7.75 -57.93 -58.56
C ILE A 76 -6.73 -57.85 -57.41
N THR A 77 -5.45 -57.69 -57.74
CA THR A 77 -4.35 -57.63 -56.74
C THR A 77 -4.51 -56.48 -55.74
N LYS A 78 -5.04 -55.33 -56.18
CA LYS A 78 -5.33 -54.16 -55.32
C LYS A 78 -6.48 -54.39 -54.33
N ALA A 79 -7.27 -55.44 -54.52
CA ALA A 79 -8.43 -55.80 -53.70
C ALA A 79 -8.17 -57.00 -52.76
N LYS A 80 -6.90 -57.29 -52.45
CA LYS A 80 -6.56 -58.31 -51.45
C LYS A 80 -7.26 -57.98 -50.14
N LYS A 81 -8.06 -58.93 -49.66
CA LYS A 81 -8.78 -58.85 -48.40
C LYS A 81 -7.80 -59.05 -47.24
N LEU A 82 -7.63 -58.02 -46.43
CA LEU A 82 -6.79 -58.02 -45.23
C LEU A 82 -7.65 -57.74 -44.00
N CYS A 83 -7.15 -58.11 -42.82
CA CYS A 83 -7.81 -57.83 -41.53
C CYS A 83 -7.02 -56.72 -40.82
N CYS A 84 -7.71 -55.67 -40.37
CA CYS A 84 -7.17 -54.78 -39.35
C CYS A 84 -7.18 -55.51 -38.00
N LYS A 85 -6.05 -55.56 -37.29
CA LYS A 85 -5.95 -56.27 -36.01
C LYS A 85 -6.49 -55.47 -34.82
N PHE A 86 -6.84 -54.21 -35.04
CA PHE A 86 -7.36 -53.30 -34.00
C PHE A 86 -8.88 -53.18 -34.01
N CYS A 87 -9.51 -53.23 -35.18
CA CYS A 87 -10.98 -53.18 -35.31
C CYS A 87 -11.60 -54.42 -35.93
N PHE A 88 -10.80 -55.43 -36.28
CA PHE A 88 -11.22 -56.72 -36.84
C PHE A 88 -12.13 -56.65 -38.08
N ASN A 89 -12.09 -55.53 -38.81
CA ASN A 89 -12.81 -55.33 -40.06
C ASN A 89 -11.92 -55.63 -41.29
N ALA A 90 -12.57 -55.93 -42.41
CA ALA A 90 -11.95 -56.16 -43.70
C ALA A 90 -11.48 -54.85 -44.32
N VAL A 91 -10.24 -54.84 -44.78
CA VAL A 91 -9.59 -53.69 -45.42
C VAL A 91 -8.80 -54.13 -46.64
N CYS A 92 -8.69 -53.24 -47.63
CA CYS A 92 -7.78 -53.43 -48.74
C CYS A 92 -6.34 -53.03 -48.34
N ALA A 93 -5.36 -53.40 -49.17
CA ALA A 93 -3.96 -53.07 -48.94
C ALA A 93 -3.70 -51.56 -48.85
N ASN A 94 -4.36 -50.76 -49.68
CA ASN A 94 -4.20 -49.30 -49.71
C ASN A 94 -4.73 -48.61 -48.43
N CYS A 95 -5.77 -49.16 -47.81
CA CYS A 95 -6.36 -48.62 -46.59
C CYS A 95 -5.72 -49.17 -45.31
N SER A 96 -4.72 -50.04 -45.44
CA SER A 96 -3.99 -50.60 -44.31
C SER A 96 -2.49 -50.75 -44.59
N PRO A 97 -1.79 -49.72 -45.09
CA PRO A 97 -0.40 -49.86 -45.49
C PRO A 97 0.57 -50.03 -44.31
N LEU A 98 0.14 -49.69 -43.09
CA LEU A 98 0.98 -49.63 -41.90
C LEU A 98 0.83 -50.87 -41.00
N THR A 99 1.88 -51.14 -40.22
CA THR A 99 1.88 -52.08 -39.10
C THR A 99 2.35 -51.36 -37.84
N LEU A 100 1.62 -51.52 -36.73
CA LEU A 100 1.94 -50.89 -35.45
C LEU A 100 1.99 -51.92 -34.34
N MET A 101 2.67 -51.58 -33.24
CA MET A 101 2.74 -52.43 -32.05
C MET A 101 1.35 -52.61 -31.45
N HIS A 102 0.85 -53.84 -31.42
CA HIS A 102 -0.44 -54.16 -30.82
C HIS A 102 -0.33 -54.14 -29.28
N PRO A 103 -1.24 -53.46 -28.56
CA PRO A 103 -1.10 -53.25 -27.12
C PRO A 103 -1.23 -54.54 -26.30
N GLU A 104 -1.96 -55.54 -26.79
CA GLU A 104 -2.16 -56.80 -26.06
C GLU A 104 -1.09 -57.86 -26.39
N THR A 105 -0.59 -57.89 -27.63
CA THR A 105 0.30 -58.96 -28.10
C THR A 105 1.76 -58.52 -28.17
N HIS A 106 2.02 -57.21 -28.13
CA HIS A 106 3.35 -56.61 -28.30
C HIS A 106 4.07 -57.08 -29.57
N ILE A 107 3.31 -57.37 -30.62
CA ILE A 107 3.81 -57.72 -31.96
C ILE A 107 3.36 -56.63 -32.94
N LEU A 108 4.15 -56.41 -34.01
CA LEU A 108 3.78 -55.52 -35.10
C LEU A 108 2.63 -56.12 -35.91
N GLU A 109 1.46 -55.53 -35.79
CA GLU A 109 0.24 -55.98 -36.44
C GLU A 109 -0.36 -54.92 -37.37
N ARG A 110 -1.10 -55.36 -38.39
CA ARG A 110 -1.66 -54.47 -39.41
C ARG A 110 -2.77 -53.60 -38.85
N VAL A 111 -2.69 -52.30 -39.14
CA VAL A 111 -3.69 -51.29 -38.76
C VAL A 111 -4.33 -50.68 -40.00
N CYS A 112 -5.62 -50.36 -39.95
CA CYS A 112 -6.26 -49.57 -40.98
C CYS A 112 -6.08 -48.07 -40.74
N MET A 113 -6.15 -47.27 -41.80
CA MET A 113 -5.96 -45.81 -41.69
C MET A 113 -6.95 -45.15 -40.73
N THR A 114 -8.20 -45.63 -40.66
CA THR A 114 -9.19 -45.11 -39.71
C THR A 114 -8.75 -45.29 -38.25
N CYS A 115 -8.29 -46.50 -37.87
CA CYS A 115 -7.79 -46.74 -36.52
C CYS A 115 -6.50 -45.97 -36.24
N PHE A 116 -5.65 -45.81 -37.25
CA PHE A 116 -4.42 -45.05 -37.13
C PHE A 116 -4.69 -43.56 -36.84
N TYR A 117 -5.51 -42.91 -37.66
CA TYR A 117 -5.85 -41.49 -37.49
C TYR A 117 -6.59 -41.23 -36.19
N ALA A 118 -7.54 -42.08 -35.80
CA ALA A 118 -8.21 -41.96 -34.51
C ALA A 118 -7.22 -41.98 -33.33
N SER A 119 -6.13 -42.75 -33.45
CA SER A 119 -5.10 -42.84 -32.41
C SER A 119 -4.19 -41.61 -32.38
N ILE A 120 -3.97 -40.99 -33.54
CA ILE A 120 -3.27 -39.70 -33.63
C ILE A 120 -4.12 -38.61 -33.00
N GLU A 121 -5.41 -38.54 -33.34
CA GLU A 121 -6.36 -37.57 -32.79
C GLU A 121 -6.43 -37.66 -31.26
N ASP A 122 -6.59 -38.87 -30.72
CA ASP A 122 -6.58 -39.11 -29.27
C ASP A 122 -5.28 -38.61 -28.63
N LYS A 123 -4.13 -38.88 -29.25
CA LYS A 123 -2.82 -38.43 -28.73
C LYS A 123 -2.66 -36.92 -28.79
N MET A 124 -3.07 -36.29 -29.88
CA MET A 124 -3.04 -34.83 -30.02
C MET A 124 -3.96 -34.17 -29.01
N LYS A 125 -5.14 -34.75 -28.75
CA LYS A 125 -6.06 -34.26 -27.72
C LYS A 125 -5.46 -34.35 -26.33
N ILE A 126 -4.89 -35.49 -25.96
CA ILE A 126 -4.23 -35.67 -24.65
C ILE A 126 -3.04 -34.71 -24.50
N ALA A 127 -2.20 -34.57 -25.53
CA ALA A 127 -1.07 -33.64 -25.50
C ALA A 127 -1.54 -32.19 -25.35
N GLY A 128 -2.56 -31.78 -26.13
CA GLY A 128 -3.15 -30.45 -26.01
C GLY A 128 -3.78 -30.18 -24.65
N GLU A 129 -4.51 -31.13 -24.08
CA GLU A 129 -5.07 -31.03 -22.73
C GLU A 129 -3.96 -30.92 -21.67
N SER A 130 -2.87 -31.68 -21.82
CA SER A 130 -1.70 -31.60 -20.93
C SER A 130 -1.02 -30.23 -20.99
N ASP A 131 -0.79 -29.70 -22.20
CA ASP A 131 -0.17 -28.39 -22.40
C ASP A 131 -1.04 -27.26 -21.83
N ILE A 132 -2.36 -27.33 -22.07
CA ILE A 132 -3.33 -26.37 -21.51
C ILE A 132 -3.31 -26.46 -19.98
N LYS A 133 -3.36 -27.66 -19.41
CA LYS A 133 -3.32 -27.86 -17.96
C LYS A 133 -2.02 -27.31 -17.35
N GLN A 134 -0.88 -27.54 -17.99
CA GLN A 134 0.41 -27.01 -17.54
C GLN A 134 0.43 -25.49 -17.55
N LYS A 135 -0.10 -24.85 -18.61
CA LYS A 135 -0.20 -23.38 -18.68
C LYS A 135 -1.12 -22.81 -17.60
N ILE A 136 -2.28 -23.44 -17.37
CA ILE A 136 -3.21 -23.03 -16.31
C ILE A 136 -2.54 -23.13 -14.95
N GLU A 137 -1.82 -24.22 -14.67
CA GLU A 137 -1.10 -24.41 -13.40
C GLU A 137 -0.01 -23.33 -13.20
N GLN A 138 0.75 -23.00 -14.26
CA GLN A 138 1.74 -21.91 -14.22
C GLN A 138 1.07 -20.56 -13.91
N GLU A 139 -0.04 -20.23 -14.58
CA GLU A 139 -0.79 -18.99 -14.31
C GLU A 139 -1.34 -18.93 -12.88
N ILE A 140 -1.82 -20.07 -12.34
CA ILE A 140 -2.28 -20.16 -10.95
C ILE A 140 -1.13 -19.89 -9.99
N GLN A 141 0.04 -20.48 -10.23
CA GLN A 141 1.23 -20.26 -9.40
C GLN A 141 1.68 -18.80 -9.42
N GLU A 142 1.73 -18.17 -10.58
CA GLU A 142 2.05 -16.75 -10.72
C GLU A 142 1.05 -15.85 -9.98
N LYS A 143 -0.26 -16.12 -10.13
CA LYS A 143 -1.31 -15.37 -9.41
C LYS A 143 -1.21 -15.54 -7.91
N ASN A 144 -0.87 -16.74 -7.42
CA ASN A 144 -0.66 -16.98 -6.00
C ASN A 144 0.51 -16.18 -5.43
N MET A 145 1.61 -16.06 -6.19
CA MET A 145 2.75 -15.20 -5.81
C MET A 145 2.36 -13.72 -5.73
N ILE A 146 1.55 -13.24 -6.68
CA ILE A 146 1.03 -11.86 -6.66
C ILE A 146 0.12 -11.64 -5.45
N ILE A 147 -0.78 -12.57 -5.13
CA ILE A 147 -1.67 -12.48 -3.97
C ILE A 147 -0.86 -12.47 -2.67
N ALA A 148 0.16 -13.33 -2.54
CA ALA A 148 1.03 -13.35 -1.36
C ALA A 148 1.76 -12.02 -1.18
N ARG A 149 2.26 -11.44 -2.28
CA ARG A 149 2.90 -10.11 -2.25
C ARG A 149 1.93 -9.00 -1.86
N LYS A 150 0.69 -9.03 -2.37
CA LYS A 150 -0.35 -8.06 -1.99
C LYS A 150 -0.66 -8.12 -0.50
N LYS A 151 -0.87 -9.32 0.05
CA LYS A 151 -1.10 -9.51 1.50
C LYS A 151 0.05 -8.97 2.34
N LEU A 152 1.29 -9.19 1.91
CA LEU A 152 2.46 -8.64 2.60
C LEU A 152 2.44 -7.09 2.60
N CYS A 153 2.07 -6.47 1.48
CA CYS A 153 1.95 -5.01 1.40
C CYS A 153 0.78 -4.49 2.26
N GLU A 154 -0.36 -5.17 2.25
CA GLU A 154 -1.53 -4.83 3.08
C GLU A 154 -1.17 -4.84 4.57
N ASN A 155 -0.45 -5.87 5.04
CA ASN A 155 0.03 -5.92 6.42
C ASN A 155 0.96 -4.74 6.74
N LYS A 156 1.91 -4.42 5.85
CA LYS A 156 2.81 -3.26 6.04
C LYS A 156 2.06 -1.93 6.10
N ILE A 157 0.99 -1.78 5.32
CA ILE A 157 0.14 -0.59 5.36
C ILE A 157 -0.54 -0.50 6.74
N SER A 158 -1.12 -1.60 7.22
CA SER A 158 -1.73 -1.67 8.56
C SER A 158 -0.72 -1.30 9.66
N ASP A 159 0.50 -1.86 9.61
CA ASP A 159 1.55 -1.55 10.58
C ASP A 159 1.92 -0.05 10.56
N LEU A 160 2.00 0.55 9.38
CA LEU A 160 2.30 1.98 9.22
C LEU A 160 1.16 2.88 9.70
N GLU A 161 -0.10 2.47 9.50
CA GLU A 161 -1.27 3.18 10.03
C GLU A 161 -1.28 3.19 11.56
N ASP A 162 -0.97 2.06 12.20
CA ASP A 162 -0.85 1.96 13.65
C ASP A 162 0.27 2.85 14.20
N LEU A 163 1.45 2.85 13.55
CA LEU A 163 2.56 3.74 13.90
C LEU A 163 2.19 5.21 13.75
N LEU A 164 1.48 5.57 12.67
CA LEU A 164 1.02 6.93 12.44
C LEU A 164 0.01 7.38 13.51
N ASN A 165 -0.91 6.50 13.89
CA ASN A 165 -1.86 6.76 14.97
C ASN A 165 -1.17 6.93 16.33
N GLU A 166 -0.15 6.13 16.63
CA GLU A 166 0.65 6.28 17.85
C GLU A 166 1.40 7.63 17.86
N LYS A 167 2.02 8.01 16.75
CA LYS A 167 2.72 9.30 16.62
C LYS A 167 1.77 10.48 16.74
N SER A 168 0.59 10.40 16.15
CA SER A 168 -0.45 11.42 16.31
C SER A 168 -0.90 11.57 17.76
N LYS A 169 -1.03 10.46 18.52
CA LYS A 169 -1.32 10.54 19.97
C LYS A 169 -0.20 11.23 20.73
N GLN A 170 1.05 10.86 20.48
CA GLN A 170 2.23 11.49 21.09
C GLN A 170 2.27 12.99 20.82
N GLU A 171 2.02 13.40 19.57
CA GLU A 171 1.95 14.82 19.19
C GLU A 171 0.84 15.56 19.96
N ASN A 172 -0.34 14.98 20.06
CA ASN A 172 -1.47 15.56 20.79
C ASN A 172 -1.21 15.67 22.31
N ASP A 173 -0.45 14.74 22.88
CA ASP A 173 0.00 14.83 24.28
C ASP A 173 0.97 15.99 24.47
N LEU A 174 1.97 16.14 23.58
CA LEU A 174 2.92 17.26 23.61
C LEU A 174 2.21 18.62 23.43
N ILE A 175 1.23 18.71 22.53
CA ILE A 175 0.41 19.93 22.35
C ILE A 175 -0.30 20.28 23.67
N ARG A 176 -0.88 19.30 24.36
CA ARG A 176 -1.52 19.51 25.68
C ARG A 176 -0.52 19.97 26.74
N GLU A 177 0.67 19.39 26.77
CA GLU A 177 1.74 19.81 27.69
C GLU A 177 2.18 21.26 27.42
N ILE A 178 2.40 21.63 26.16
CA ILE A 178 2.76 23.00 25.75
C ILE A 178 1.67 23.99 26.17
N GLN A 179 0.39 23.66 25.95
CA GLN A 179 -0.73 24.50 26.36
C GLN A 179 -0.80 24.68 27.89
N ASN A 180 -0.55 23.61 28.65
CA ASN A 180 -0.49 23.68 30.11
C ASN A 180 0.67 24.53 30.61
N CYS A 181 1.86 24.38 30.02
CA CYS A 181 3.02 25.22 30.30
C CYS A 181 2.73 26.71 29.97
N LYS A 182 2.08 26.98 28.83
CA LYS A 182 1.67 28.33 28.44
C LYS A 182 0.75 28.97 29.48
N LYS A 183 -0.28 28.25 29.95
CA LYS A 183 -1.19 28.71 31.00
C LYS A 183 -0.47 29.04 32.32
N LYS A 184 0.49 28.20 32.72
CA LYS A 184 1.33 28.43 33.91
C LYS A 184 2.24 29.65 33.76
N MET A 185 2.77 29.87 32.56
CA MET A 185 3.58 31.07 32.29
C MET A 185 2.72 32.33 32.31
N THR A 186 1.54 32.32 31.68
CA THR A 186 0.64 33.49 31.69
C THR A 186 0.21 33.86 33.11
N SER A 187 -0.13 32.88 33.97
CA SER A 187 -0.49 33.19 35.37
C SER A 187 0.69 33.79 36.15
N LYS A 188 1.92 33.32 35.91
CA LYS A 188 3.12 33.89 36.53
C LYS A 188 3.38 35.33 36.08
N ILE A 189 3.17 35.63 34.80
CA ILE A 189 3.29 36.99 34.26
C ILE A 189 2.26 37.91 34.94
N ASP A 190 1.01 37.46 35.07
CA ASP A 190 -0.05 38.22 35.76
C ASP A 190 0.30 38.47 37.23
N ASP A 191 0.88 37.48 37.91
CA ASP A 191 1.32 37.61 39.30
C ASP A 191 2.52 38.56 39.45
N GLU A 192 3.49 38.54 38.52
CA GLU A 192 4.59 39.51 38.47
C GLU A 192 4.08 40.93 38.23
N GLU A 193 3.08 41.12 37.37
CA GLU A 193 2.49 42.43 37.11
C GLU A 193 1.76 42.97 38.35
N LYS A 194 1.02 42.12 39.06
CA LYS A 194 0.40 42.48 40.36
C LYS A 194 1.46 42.84 41.38
N LEU A 195 2.56 42.07 41.47
CA LEU A 195 3.65 42.34 42.40
C LEU A 195 4.30 43.70 42.13
N LYS A 196 4.49 44.06 40.85
CA LYS A 196 4.99 45.39 40.46
C LYS A 196 4.07 46.52 40.92
N LYS A 197 2.76 46.41 40.66
CA LYS A 197 1.73 47.37 41.11
C LYS A 197 1.68 47.48 42.65
N LEU A 198 1.82 46.36 43.35
CA LEU A 198 1.89 46.35 44.81
C LEU A 198 3.16 47.05 45.32
N SER A 199 4.30 46.88 44.62
CA SER A 199 5.55 47.53 45.01
C SER A 199 5.49 49.05 44.82
N GLU A 200 4.80 49.54 43.78
CA GLU A 200 4.57 50.96 43.54
C GLU A 200 3.69 51.56 44.64
N THR A 201 2.54 50.94 44.92
CA THR A 201 1.67 51.39 46.02
C THR A 201 2.37 51.37 47.39
N VAL A 202 3.24 50.40 47.68
CA VAL A 202 4.05 50.40 48.90
C VAL A 202 5.03 51.58 48.95
N LYS A 203 5.60 52.01 47.82
CA LYS A 203 6.44 53.21 47.77
C LYS A 203 5.62 54.46 48.07
N ASP A 204 4.45 54.58 47.44
CA ASP A 204 3.55 55.73 47.66
C ASP A 204 3.14 55.84 49.14
N VAL A 205 2.76 54.72 49.77
CA VAL A 205 2.41 54.67 51.20
C VAL A 205 3.62 55.06 52.08
N ARG A 206 4.83 54.62 51.72
CA ARG A 206 6.05 55.03 52.45
C ARG A 206 6.30 56.52 52.32
N GLU A 207 6.14 57.09 51.13
CA GLU A 207 6.29 58.54 50.91
C GLU A 207 5.26 59.33 51.72
N ILE A 208 4.00 58.88 51.74
CA ILE A 208 2.95 59.49 52.57
C ILE A 208 3.33 59.43 54.06
N ASN A 209 3.74 58.27 54.57
CA ASN A 209 4.15 58.13 55.98
C ASN A 209 5.32 59.07 56.33
N ILE A 210 6.32 59.20 55.44
CA ILE A 210 7.45 60.12 55.66
C ILE A 210 6.97 61.57 55.71
N LEU A 211 6.04 61.96 54.83
CA LEU A 211 5.47 63.31 54.83
C LEU A 211 4.65 63.61 56.09
N GLU A 212 3.85 62.65 56.55
CA GLU A 212 3.11 62.77 57.81
C GLU A 212 4.07 62.95 59.00
N GLU A 213 5.15 62.17 59.04
CA GLU A 213 6.17 62.25 60.08
C GLU A 213 6.87 63.61 60.09
N ILE A 214 7.24 64.14 58.92
CA ILE A 214 7.79 65.50 58.76
C ILE A 214 6.81 66.54 59.30
N GLN A 215 5.51 66.46 58.96
CA GLN A 215 4.51 67.41 59.44
C GLN A 215 4.31 67.37 60.96
N THR A 216 4.42 66.20 61.59
CA THR A 216 4.43 66.10 63.06
C THR A 216 5.66 66.79 63.65
N LEU A 217 6.86 66.54 63.10
CA LEU A 217 8.09 67.17 63.57
C LEU A 217 8.09 68.70 63.36
N GLU A 218 7.47 69.20 62.29
CA GLU A 218 7.30 70.63 62.05
C GLU A 218 6.38 71.28 63.09
N ARG A 219 5.27 70.62 63.43
CA ARG A 219 4.36 71.07 64.50
C ARG A 219 5.06 71.09 65.86
N GLU A 220 5.78 70.02 66.20
CA GLU A 220 6.56 69.94 67.44
C GLU A 220 7.66 71.02 67.50
N ASN A 221 8.37 71.25 66.39
CA ASN A 221 9.35 72.33 66.30
C ASN A 221 8.73 73.72 66.45
N SER A 222 7.54 73.93 65.88
CA SER A 222 6.78 75.19 66.04
C SER A 222 6.40 75.42 67.50
N ASP A 223 5.86 74.41 68.18
CA ASP A 223 5.51 74.47 69.60
C ASP A 223 6.74 74.71 70.48
N LEU A 224 7.87 74.06 70.17
CA LEU A 224 9.14 74.27 70.86
C LEU A 224 9.66 75.69 70.66
N LYS A 225 9.60 76.25 69.44
CA LYS A 225 9.96 77.65 69.17
C LYS A 225 9.12 78.62 70.00
N GLU A 226 7.81 78.43 70.04
CA GLU A 226 6.91 79.29 70.81
C GLU A 226 7.19 79.20 72.33
N LYS A 227 7.50 78.00 72.84
CA LYS A 227 7.94 77.80 74.23
C LYS A 227 9.27 78.52 74.52
N ILE A 228 10.23 78.44 73.60
CA ILE A 228 11.51 79.15 73.71
C ILE A 228 11.30 80.66 73.73
N GLU A 229 10.47 81.20 72.84
CA GLU A 229 10.13 82.64 72.80
C GLU A 229 9.44 83.10 74.09
N ARG A 230 8.47 82.34 74.60
CA ARG A 230 7.83 82.60 75.90
C ARG A 230 8.84 82.58 77.05
N ALA A 231 9.75 81.61 77.08
CA ALA A 231 10.81 81.53 78.09
C ALA A 231 11.80 82.70 77.98
N ALA A 232 12.17 83.12 76.76
CA ALA A 232 13.03 84.27 76.52
C ALA A 232 12.35 85.58 76.94
N ALA A 233 11.06 85.76 76.65
CA ALA A 233 10.26 86.91 77.10
C ALA A 233 10.14 86.94 78.64
N PHE A 234 9.94 85.78 79.27
CA PHE A 234 9.92 85.66 80.72
C PHE A 234 11.28 86.06 81.34
N GLN A 235 12.40 85.57 80.80
CA GLN A 235 13.74 85.98 81.25
C GLN A 235 14.01 87.47 81.02
N ALA A 236 13.54 88.05 79.91
CA ALA A 236 13.63 89.49 79.65
C ALA A 236 12.82 90.30 80.68
N SER A 237 11.63 89.82 81.08
CA SER A 237 10.81 90.45 82.13
C SER A 237 11.44 90.35 83.53
N GLN A 238 12.16 89.26 83.84
CA GLN A 238 12.95 89.17 85.07
C GLN A 238 14.13 90.15 85.08
N ARG A 239 14.73 90.43 83.91
CA ARG A 239 15.80 91.43 83.76
C ARG A 239 15.28 92.88 83.81
N SER A 240 14.05 93.16 83.35
CA SER A 240 13.46 94.51 83.48
C SER A 240 12.88 94.78 84.88
N GLY A 241 12.36 93.76 85.57
CA GLY A 241 11.94 93.86 86.97
C GLY A 241 13.09 94.09 87.95
N ALA A 242 14.32 93.73 87.58
CA ALA A 242 15.51 93.99 88.38
C ALA A 242 16.02 95.46 88.29
N CYS A 243 15.46 96.29 87.41
CA CYS A 243 15.91 97.69 87.21
C CYS A 243 15.13 98.72 88.06
N CYS A 244 14.08 98.32 88.80
CA CYS A 244 13.32 99.21 89.68
C CYS A 244 13.74 99.17 91.16
N LEU A 245 14.89 98.56 91.49
CA LEU A 245 15.36 98.37 92.88
C LEU A 245 16.73 99.01 93.17
N ILE A 246 17.13 99.99 92.37
CA ILE A 246 18.30 100.85 92.67
C ILE A 246 17.84 102.31 92.55
N GLN A 247 17.14 102.77 93.58
CA GLN A 247 17.12 104.18 93.98
C GLN A 247 18.08 104.35 95.16
#